data_AF-A0A2E4LQI0-F1
#
_entry.id   AF-A0A2E4LQI0-F1
#
_cell.length_a   1.000
_cell.length_b   1.000
_cell.length_c   1.000
_cell.angle_alpha   90.00
_cell.angle_beta   90.00
_cell.angle_gamma   90.00
#
_symmetry.space_group_name_H-M   'P 1'
#
loop_
_entity.id
_entity.type
_entity.pdbx_description
1 polymer ?
#
loop_
_entity_poly.entity_id
_entity_poly.type
_entity_poly.pdbx_seq_one_letter_code
_entity_poly.pdbx_strand_id
1 'polypeptide(L)'
;MPSLPQQNKERNLVTQFLHSIHYQSSSGNMPYGNALNILRAIFEASGQQHLLYLVKLRKLWHDKIDSFLARNAYPRNISVLRQFSVNDDFIKELVRSSVSSEIMQAVEKLNGETFKRSEQFNGKLQKKLKRSLSSEEMELLKHKVRFKPQQTILHLTVYDGSIAQALRFETEAYLRLFDRLLPELKLDDISCHVGDLGQAQYDQRQVALLAKDWHLVTPQEVHQRCMPAFLHRVSRGHAVLVLYVATDEGLAFLKRTPGADWLVRHLYKKRSELQEVLQKIAFVPKQELGLEQIRLRSVVLGDLQSEKPSSATKMKSAQLTSRSSKTSLSAKEQFALIRENLKESSHDSNGSA
;
A
#
# COMPACT_ATOMS: atom_id res chain seq x y z
N MET A 1 22.87 18.27 -17.60
CA MET A 1 21.86 19.34 -17.63
C MET A 1 21.05 19.14 -18.90
N PRO A 2 19.73 18.90 -18.84
CA PRO A 2 18.93 18.78 -20.07
C PRO A 2 18.95 20.12 -20.82
N SER A 3 18.99 20.06 -22.14
CA SER A 3 19.09 21.25 -22.98
C SER A 3 17.79 22.06 -22.92
N LEU A 4 17.88 23.39 -22.98
CA LEU A 4 16.73 24.33 -23.03
C LEU A 4 15.60 23.91 -24.01
N PRO A 5 15.90 23.37 -25.21
CA PRO A 5 14.87 22.87 -26.12
C PRO A 5 14.09 21.67 -25.57
N GLN A 6 14.75 20.81 -24.80
CA GLN A 6 14.17 19.60 -24.21
C GLN A 6 13.21 19.96 -23.06
N GLN A 7 13.61 20.94 -22.23
CA GLN A 7 12.75 21.50 -21.17
C GLN A 7 11.49 22.17 -21.74
N ASN A 8 11.61 22.90 -22.86
CA ASN A 8 10.46 23.52 -23.52
C ASN A 8 9.50 22.49 -24.14
N LYS A 9 10.03 21.38 -24.68
CA LYS A 9 9.23 20.28 -25.22
C LYS A 9 8.44 19.55 -24.13
N GLU A 10 9.07 19.28 -22.99
CA GLU A 10 8.41 18.70 -21.82
C GLU A 10 7.34 19.63 -21.24
N ARG A 11 7.61 20.95 -21.15
CA ARG A 11 6.62 21.95 -20.72
C ARG A 11 5.39 21.98 -21.62
N ASN A 12 5.58 21.92 -22.94
CA ASN A 12 4.48 21.89 -23.90
C ASN A 12 3.64 20.61 -23.78
N LEU A 13 4.27 19.45 -23.59
CA LEU A 13 3.56 18.18 -23.36
C LEU A 13 2.74 18.21 -22.07
N VAL A 14 3.29 18.74 -20.98
CA VAL A 14 2.56 18.91 -19.71
C VAL A 14 1.39 19.87 -19.90
N THR A 15 1.57 20.97 -20.63
CA THR A 15 0.52 21.97 -20.85
C THR A 15 -0.61 21.41 -21.71
N GLN A 16 -0.28 20.65 -22.76
CA GLN A 16 -1.24 19.93 -23.60
C GLN A 16 -1.99 18.85 -22.82
N PHE A 17 -1.31 18.11 -21.95
CA PHE A 17 -1.95 17.13 -21.07
C PHE A 17 -2.89 17.79 -20.06
N LEU A 18 -2.48 18.90 -19.43
CA LEU A 18 -3.33 19.65 -18.51
C LEU A 18 -4.57 20.22 -19.22
N HIS A 19 -4.42 20.67 -20.47
CA HIS A 19 -5.55 21.09 -21.29
C HIS A 19 -6.48 19.94 -21.65
N SER A 20 -5.96 18.76 -22.00
CA SER A 20 -6.79 17.60 -22.37
C SER A 20 -7.64 17.09 -21.19
N ILE A 21 -7.15 17.25 -19.95
CA ILE A 21 -7.91 16.92 -18.74
C ILE A 21 -8.79 18.07 -18.24
N HIS A 22 -8.97 19.14 -19.05
CA HIS A 22 -9.81 20.31 -18.74
C HIS A 22 -9.41 21.03 -17.44
N TYR A 23 -8.14 20.96 -17.06
CA TYR A 23 -7.64 21.64 -15.88
C TYR A 23 -7.54 23.15 -16.14
N GLN A 24 -8.41 23.92 -15.49
CA GLN A 24 -8.40 25.39 -15.54
C GLN A 24 -7.53 25.93 -14.40
N SER A 25 -6.36 26.49 -14.71
CA SER A 25 -5.57 27.19 -13.70
C SER A 25 -6.30 28.47 -13.31
N SER A 26 -6.85 28.53 -12.10
CA SER A 26 -7.35 29.78 -11.54
C SER A 26 -6.18 30.77 -11.43
N SER A 27 -6.26 31.84 -12.22
CA SER A 27 -5.28 32.90 -12.31
C SER A 27 -5.14 33.63 -10.97
N GLY A 28 -4.13 33.27 -10.19
CA GLY A 28 -3.74 33.96 -8.97
C GLY A 28 -2.45 33.36 -8.41
N ASN A 29 -1.44 34.21 -8.18
CA ASN A 29 -0.20 33.84 -7.49
C ASN A 29 -0.52 33.21 -6.13
N MET A 30 -0.44 31.88 -5.99
CA MET A 30 -0.52 31.20 -4.68
C MET A 30 0.31 29.89 -4.66
N PRO A 31 1.10 29.65 -3.60
CA PRO A 31 2.10 28.57 -3.53
C PRO A 31 1.54 27.24 -3.01
N TYR A 32 2.17 26.13 -3.42
CA TYR A 32 2.05 24.73 -2.94
C TYR A 32 0.69 24.02 -2.97
N GLY A 33 -0.43 24.66 -2.62
CA GLY A 33 -1.77 24.05 -2.66
C GLY A 33 -2.19 23.56 -4.05
N ASN A 34 -1.60 24.14 -5.09
CA ASN A 34 -1.90 23.80 -6.47
C ASN A 34 -1.25 22.49 -6.94
N ALA A 35 -0.07 22.14 -6.44
CA ALA A 35 0.66 20.95 -6.91
C ALA A 35 -0.06 19.64 -6.55
N LEU A 36 -0.65 19.56 -5.35
CA LEU A 36 -1.43 18.39 -4.93
C LEU A 36 -2.75 18.28 -5.70
N ASN A 37 -3.42 19.40 -5.96
CA ASN A 37 -4.65 19.41 -6.75
C ASN A 37 -4.38 19.04 -8.21
N ILE A 38 -3.28 19.54 -8.79
CA ILE A 38 -2.82 19.14 -10.12
C ILE A 38 -2.48 17.65 -10.15
N LEU A 39 -1.69 17.15 -9.20
CA LEU A 39 -1.37 15.72 -9.13
C LEU A 39 -2.61 14.85 -8.97
N ARG A 40 -3.57 15.29 -8.16
CA ARG A 40 -4.86 14.61 -8.00
C ARG A 40 -5.63 14.57 -9.33
N ALA A 41 -5.75 15.69 -10.02
CA ALA A 41 -6.39 15.74 -11.34
C ALA A 41 -5.67 14.86 -12.38
N ILE A 42 -4.33 14.86 -12.39
CA ILE A 42 -3.52 14.00 -13.25
C ILE A 42 -3.78 12.52 -12.93
N PHE A 43 -3.79 12.14 -11.65
CA PHE A 43 -4.03 10.77 -11.23
C PHE A 43 -5.46 10.31 -11.48
N GLU A 44 -6.45 11.19 -11.29
CA GLU A 44 -7.85 10.90 -11.64
C GLU A 44 -7.99 10.68 -13.15
N ALA A 45 -7.44 11.58 -13.98
CA ALA A 45 -7.49 11.46 -15.43
C ALA A 45 -6.72 10.25 -15.99
N SER A 46 -5.63 9.84 -15.34
CA SER A 46 -4.87 8.63 -15.69
C SER A 46 -5.43 7.34 -15.08
N GLY A 47 -6.56 7.40 -14.36
CA GLY A 47 -7.17 6.24 -13.69
C GLY A 47 -6.40 5.72 -12.47
N GLN A 48 -5.40 6.46 -12.00
CA GLN A 48 -4.58 6.17 -10.82
C GLN A 48 -5.02 6.95 -9.57
N GLN A 49 -6.30 7.31 -9.47
CA GLN A 49 -6.88 8.12 -8.39
C GLN A 49 -6.52 7.63 -6.97
N HIS A 50 -6.27 6.33 -6.77
CA HIS A 50 -5.92 5.77 -5.46
C HIS A 50 -4.42 5.79 -5.12
N LEU A 51 -3.55 6.20 -6.04
CA LEU A 51 -2.11 6.21 -5.81
C LEU A 51 -1.73 7.18 -4.68
N LEU A 52 -2.35 8.35 -4.64
CA LEU A 52 -2.13 9.33 -3.56
C LEU A 52 -2.49 8.76 -2.19
N TYR A 53 -3.63 8.08 -2.09
CA TYR A 53 -4.05 7.45 -0.83
C TYR A 53 -3.12 6.31 -0.43
N LEU A 54 -2.64 5.51 -1.38
CA LEU A 54 -1.66 4.45 -1.12
C LEU A 54 -0.33 5.03 -0.60
N VAL A 55 0.14 6.15 -1.17
CA VAL A 55 1.34 6.85 -0.69
C VAL A 55 1.13 7.38 0.73
N LYS A 56 -0.04 8.01 1.00
CA LYS A 56 -0.41 8.49 2.34
C LYS A 56 -0.47 7.33 3.34
N LEU A 57 -1.06 6.19 2.96
CA LEU A 57 -1.12 4.98 3.79
C LEU A 57 0.27 4.45 4.12
N ARG A 58 1.15 4.30 3.12
CA ARG A 58 2.53 3.81 3.34
C ARG A 58 3.34 4.73 4.23
N LYS A 59 3.13 6.05 4.15
CA LYS A 59 3.74 7.04 5.06
C LYS A 59 3.30 6.81 6.51
N LEU A 60 2.03 6.49 6.72
CA LEU A 60 1.46 6.26 8.06
C LEU A 60 1.70 4.83 8.56
N TRP A 61 2.06 3.90 7.67
CA TRP A 61 2.06 2.46 7.94
C TRP A 61 2.92 2.08 9.13
N HIS A 62 4.13 2.62 9.23
CA HIS A 62 5.04 2.26 10.32
C HIS A 62 4.92 3.16 11.56
N ASP A 63 4.13 4.24 11.47
CA ASP A 63 3.98 5.23 12.55
C ASP A 63 2.66 5.09 13.32
N LYS A 64 1.58 4.68 12.63
CA LYS A 64 0.21 4.73 13.15
C LYS A 64 -0.52 3.39 13.14
N ILE A 65 0.03 2.38 12.48
CA ILE A 65 -0.50 1.02 12.52
C ILE A 65 0.07 0.29 13.73
N ASP A 66 -0.66 -0.71 14.22
CA ASP A 66 -0.18 -1.59 15.27
C ASP A 66 1.07 -2.37 14.84
N SER A 67 1.83 -2.83 15.83
CA SER A 67 3.08 -3.53 15.57
C SER A 67 2.91 -4.88 14.88
N PHE A 68 1.75 -5.53 15.02
CA PHE A 68 1.52 -6.84 14.39
C PHE A 68 1.36 -6.68 12.87
N LEU A 69 0.46 -5.79 12.44
CA LEU A 69 0.21 -5.56 11.02
C LEU A 69 1.43 -4.93 10.33
N ALA A 70 2.13 -4.00 10.98
CA ALA A 70 3.33 -3.37 10.42
C ALA A 70 4.49 -4.36 10.16
N ARG A 71 4.55 -5.48 10.89
CA ARG A 71 5.57 -6.54 10.72
C ARG A 71 5.21 -7.56 9.67
N ASN A 72 3.93 -7.91 9.62
CA ASN A 72 3.45 -9.07 8.88
C ASN A 72 2.75 -8.72 7.57
N ALA A 73 2.52 -7.43 7.32
CA ALA A 73 1.85 -6.95 6.12
C ALA A 73 2.41 -5.62 5.61
N TYR A 74 2.22 -5.36 4.31
CA TYR A 74 2.57 -4.08 3.69
C TYR A 74 1.56 -3.68 2.61
N PRO A 75 1.22 -2.37 2.46
CA PRO A 75 0.25 -1.91 1.46
C PRO A 75 0.79 -2.08 0.05
N ARG A 76 0.13 -2.92 -0.74
CA ARG A 76 0.53 -3.22 -2.12
C ARG A 76 -0.12 -2.25 -3.11
N ASN A 77 -1.45 -2.21 -3.14
CA ASN A 77 -2.23 -1.34 -4.00
C ASN A 77 -3.66 -1.21 -3.48
N ILE A 78 -4.42 -0.27 -4.06
CA ILE A 78 -5.85 -0.12 -3.84
C ILE A 78 -6.53 -0.34 -5.18
N SER A 79 -7.56 -1.18 -5.22
CA SER A 79 -8.36 -1.41 -6.42
C SER A 79 -9.82 -1.08 -6.16
N VAL A 80 -10.57 -0.86 -7.23
CA VAL A 80 -12.02 -0.71 -7.17
C VAL A 80 -12.64 -1.88 -7.91
N LEU A 81 -13.36 -2.72 -7.17
CA LEU A 81 -14.23 -3.72 -7.77
C LEU A 81 -15.37 -2.99 -8.44
N ARG A 82 -15.37 -3.02 -9.77
CA ARG A 82 -16.48 -2.54 -10.57
C ARG A 82 -17.36 -3.72 -10.96
N GLN A 83 -18.67 -3.51 -10.91
CA GLN A 83 -19.64 -4.50 -11.34
C GLN A 83 -20.62 -3.89 -12.32
N PHE A 84 -21.07 -4.71 -13.24
CA PHE A 84 -22.16 -4.43 -14.14
C PHE A 84 -23.26 -5.44 -13.87
N SER A 85 -24.49 -4.98 -13.73
CA SER A 85 -25.66 -5.83 -13.56
C SER A 85 -26.58 -5.61 -14.74
N VAL A 86 -27.02 -6.69 -15.38
CA VAL A 86 -28.09 -6.61 -16.37
C VAL A 86 -29.38 -6.42 -15.60
N ASN A 87 -29.98 -5.24 -15.73
CA ASN A 87 -31.22 -4.88 -15.06
C ASN A 87 -32.21 -4.27 -16.08
N ASP A 88 -33.44 -4.06 -15.62
CA ASP A 88 -34.52 -3.54 -16.47
C ASP A 88 -34.19 -2.16 -17.07
N ASP A 89 -33.41 -1.33 -16.37
CA ASP A 89 -32.97 -0.03 -16.88
C ASP A 89 -32.01 -0.16 -18.07
N PHE A 90 -31.03 -1.06 -17.96
CA PHE A 90 -30.11 -1.37 -19.06
C PHE A 90 -30.85 -1.96 -20.26
N ILE A 91 -31.81 -2.86 -20.03
CA ILE A 91 -32.64 -3.45 -21.09
C ILE A 91 -33.42 -2.34 -21.80
N LYS A 92 -34.07 -1.43 -21.07
CA LYS A 92 -34.75 -0.25 -21.65
C LYS A 92 -33.81 0.65 -22.44
N GLU A 93 -32.57 0.83 -21.98
CA GLU A 93 -31.57 1.63 -22.70
C GLU A 93 -31.16 0.99 -24.03
N LEU A 94 -31.03 -0.34 -24.07
CA LEU A 94 -30.75 -1.08 -25.31
C LEU A 94 -31.92 -1.01 -26.30
N VAL A 95 -33.17 -1.11 -25.82
CA VAL A 95 -34.37 -0.93 -26.67
C VAL A 95 -34.34 0.42 -27.38
N ARG A 96 -33.99 1.49 -26.66
CA ARG A 96 -33.88 2.85 -27.22
C ARG A 96 -32.75 3.02 -28.24
N SER A 97 -31.80 2.09 -28.26
CA SER A 97 -30.61 2.16 -29.11
C SER A 97 -30.76 1.33 -30.38
N SER A 98 -31.98 0.88 -30.72
CA SER A 98 -32.31 0.10 -31.93
C SER A 98 -31.43 -1.13 -32.13
N VAL A 99 -31.08 -1.79 -31.02
CA VAL A 99 -30.25 -3.00 -31.02
C VAL A 99 -31.02 -4.16 -31.67
N SER A 100 -30.32 -5.06 -32.35
CA SER A 100 -30.94 -6.21 -33.00
C SER A 100 -31.78 -7.03 -32.03
N SER A 101 -32.90 -7.56 -32.52
CA SER A 101 -33.84 -8.38 -31.74
C SER A 101 -33.14 -9.61 -31.12
N GLU A 102 -32.15 -10.17 -31.82
CA GLU A 102 -31.32 -11.28 -31.32
C GLU A 102 -30.55 -10.91 -30.05
N ILE A 103 -29.87 -9.75 -30.04
CA ILE A 103 -29.12 -9.28 -28.87
C ILE A 103 -30.07 -8.95 -27.73
N MET A 104 -31.19 -8.30 -28.02
CA MET A 104 -32.21 -7.99 -27.02
C MET A 104 -32.69 -9.26 -26.29
N GLN A 105 -33.09 -10.30 -27.04
CA GLN A 105 -33.52 -11.57 -26.44
C GLN A 105 -32.40 -12.26 -25.64
N ALA A 106 -31.15 -12.14 -26.10
CA ALA A 106 -30.01 -12.72 -25.39
C ALA A 106 -29.71 -11.97 -24.08
N VAL A 107 -29.85 -10.64 -24.06
CA VAL A 107 -29.66 -9.80 -22.87
C VAL A 107 -30.81 -9.98 -21.87
N GLU A 108 -32.06 -10.08 -22.33
CA GLU A 108 -33.21 -10.35 -21.46
C GLU A 108 -33.05 -11.68 -20.68
N LYS A 109 -32.46 -12.69 -21.33
CA LYS A 109 -32.11 -13.97 -20.68
C LYS A 109 -30.99 -13.87 -19.65
N LEU A 110 -30.28 -12.74 -19.61
CA LEU A 110 -29.24 -12.44 -18.63
C LEU A 110 -29.74 -11.48 -17.54
N ASN A 111 -31.03 -11.12 -17.52
CA ASN A 111 -31.57 -10.22 -16.51
C ASN A 111 -31.32 -10.75 -15.09
N GLY A 112 -30.85 -9.88 -14.20
CA GLY A 112 -30.42 -10.22 -12.85
C GLY A 112 -28.99 -10.75 -12.73
N GLU A 113 -28.30 -11.05 -13.85
CA GLU A 113 -26.90 -11.48 -13.79
C GLU A 113 -25.93 -10.30 -13.56
N THR A 114 -24.88 -10.56 -12.79
CA THR A 114 -23.83 -9.59 -12.48
C THR A 114 -22.47 -10.03 -13.02
N PHE A 115 -21.71 -9.08 -13.55
CA PHE A 115 -20.41 -9.29 -14.17
C PHE A 115 -19.36 -8.36 -13.58
N LYS A 116 -18.13 -8.87 -13.41
CA LYS A 116 -17.00 -8.09 -12.88
C LYS A 116 -16.13 -7.50 -14.00
N ARG A 117 -16.22 -8.03 -15.22
CA ARG A 117 -15.47 -7.58 -16.40
C ARG A 117 -16.28 -7.69 -17.68
N SER A 118 -15.94 -6.87 -18.67
CA SER A 118 -16.59 -6.87 -19.99
C SER A 118 -16.41 -8.20 -20.73
N GLU A 119 -15.27 -8.87 -20.58
CA GLU A 119 -15.05 -10.16 -21.26
C GLU A 119 -16.00 -11.25 -20.73
N GLN A 120 -16.33 -11.20 -19.44
CA GLN A 120 -17.28 -12.15 -18.84
C GLN A 120 -18.69 -11.94 -19.39
N PHE A 121 -19.13 -10.68 -19.46
CA PHE A 121 -20.41 -10.31 -20.05
C PHE A 121 -20.47 -10.72 -21.53
N ASN A 122 -19.48 -10.32 -22.32
CA ASN A 122 -19.41 -10.64 -23.75
C ASN A 122 -19.39 -12.15 -24.00
N GLY A 123 -18.59 -12.91 -23.23
CA GLY A 123 -18.53 -14.36 -23.35
C GLY A 123 -19.86 -15.05 -23.01
N LYS A 124 -20.59 -14.55 -22.01
CA LYS A 124 -21.94 -15.08 -21.70
C LYS A 124 -22.96 -14.67 -22.75
N LEU A 125 -22.90 -13.45 -23.26
CA LEU A 125 -23.77 -12.98 -24.33
C LEU A 125 -23.57 -13.79 -25.61
N GLN A 126 -22.32 -14.02 -26.02
CA GLN A 126 -21.97 -14.87 -27.17
C GLN A 126 -22.48 -16.31 -27.01
N LYS A 127 -22.38 -16.89 -25.81
CA LYS A 127 -22.95 -18.21 -25.52
C LYS A 127 -24.47 -18.24 -25.70
N LYS A 128 -25.19 -17.17 -25.36
CA LYS A 128 -26.65 -17.07 -25.56
C LYS A 128 -27.01 -16.82 -27.02
N LEU A 129 -26.20 -16.04 -27.74
CA LEU A 129 -26.35 -15.76 -29.17
C LEU A 129 -25.95 -16.93 -30.07
N LYS A 130 -25.11 -17.85 -29.57
CA LYS A 130 -24.49 -18.95 -30.35
C LYS A 130 -23.64 -18.49 -31.53
N ARG A 131 -23.16 -17.23 -31.49
CA ARG A 131 -22.23 -16.64 -32.47
C ARG A 131 -21.33 -15.62 -31.80
N SER A 132 -20.26 -15.22 -32.49
CA SER A 132 -19.44 -14.08 -32.09
C SER A 132 -20.20 -12.76 -32.27
N LEU A 133 -19.79 -11.75 -31.49
CA LEU A 133 -20.24 -10.37 -31.67
C LEU A 133 -19.46 -9.74 -32.82
N SER A 134 -20.14 -8.97 -33.67
CA SER A 134 -19.48 -8.16 -34.69
C SER A 134 -18.74 -6.97 -34.05
N SER A 135 -17.83 -6.34 -34.79
CA SER A 135 -17.11 -5.15 -34.31
C SER A 135 -18.05 -3.99 -33.98
N GLU A 136 -19.13 -3.82 -34.76
CA GLU A 136 -20.16 -2.80 -34.53
C GLU A 136 -20.97 -3.09 -33.27
N GLU A 137 -21.36 -4.34 -33.05
CA GLU A 137 -22.07 -4.78 -31.84
C GLU A 137 -21.19 -4.60 -30.59
N MET A 138 -19.90 -4.90 -30.70
CA MET A 138 -18.93 -4.71 -29.62
C MET A 138 -18.76 -3.23 -29.25
N GLU A 139 -18.57 -2.34 -30.22
CA GLU A 139 -18.45 -0.90 -29.94
C GLU A 139 -19.75 -0.33 -29.37
N LEU A 140 -20.92 -0.73 -29.89
CA LEU A 140 -22.20 -0.33 -29.31
C LEU A 140 -22.32 -0.74 -27.83
N LEU A 141 -22.03 -2.01 -27.52
CA LEU A 141 -22.10 -2.52 -26.14
C LEU A 141 -21.07 -1.83 -25.23
N LYS A 142 -19.87 -1.53 -25.73
CA LYS A 142 -18.82 -0.84 -24.97
C LYS A 142 -19.24 0.55 -24.49
N HIS A 143 -20.07 1.26 -25.26
CA HIS A 143 -20.60 2.57 -24.86
C HIS A 143 -21.79 2.49 -23.89
N LYS A 144 -22.48 1.34 -23.84
CA LYS A 144 -23.70 1.13 -23.05
C LYS A 144 -23.46 0.40 -21.74
N VAL A 145 -22.56 -0.57 -21.74
CA VAL A 145 -22.21 -1.36 -20.56
C VAL A 145 -21.35 -0.52 -19.62
N ARG A 146 -21.98 0.05 -18.59
CA ARG A 146 -21.31 0.88 -17.59
C ARG A 146 -21.05 0.09 -16.32
N PHE A 147 -19.79 -0.29 -16.12
CA PHE A 147 -19.33 -0.89 -14.87
C PHE A 147 -19.26 0.16 -13.76
N LYS A 148 -20.16 0.05 -12.79
CA LYS A 148 -20.24 0.97 -11.65
C LYS A 148 -19.26 0.52 -10.55
N PRO A 149 -18.56 1.46 -9.87
CA PRO A 149 -17.73 1.13 -8.72
C PRO A 149 -18.63 0.63 -7.57
N GLN A 150 -18.27 -0.49 -6.95
CA GLN A 150 -19.03 -1.06 -5.83
C GLN A 150 -18.22 -1.16 -4.55
N GLN A 151 -16.98 -1.65 -4.62
CA GLN A 151 -16.14 -1.83 -3.45
C GLN A 151 -14.74 -1.33 -3.73
N THR A 152 -14.18 -0.56 -2.81
CA THR A 152 -12.78 -0.14 -2.78
C THR A 152 -12.01 -1.08 -1.88
N ILE A 153 -11.04 -1.79 -2.44
CA ILE A 153 -10.32 -2.88 -1.78
C ILE A 153 -8.87 -2.46 -1.55
N LEU A 154 -8.42 -2.51 -0.31
CA LEU A 154 -7.00 -2.39 0.03
C LEU A 154 -6.34 -3.76 -0.10
N HIS A 155 -5.31 -3.85 -0.94
CA HIS A 155 -4.52 -5.06 -1.05
C HIS A 155 -3.26 -4.96 -0.21
N LEU A 156 -3.04 -5.97 0.63
CA LEU A 156 -1.86 -6.12 1.45
C LEU A 156 -1.01 -7.28 0.92
N THR A 157 0.30 -7.09 0.83
CA THR A 157 1.24 -8.22 0.80
C THR A 157 1.43 -8.70 2.22
N VAL A 158 1.33 -9.99 2.48
CA VAL A 158 1.52 -10.59 3.81
C VAL A 158 2.60 -11.67 3.79
N TYR A 159 3.19 -11.91 4.96
CA TYR A 159 4.29 -12.86 5.12
C TYR A 159 3.90 -14.29 4.73
N ASP A 160 2.78 -14.77 5.26
CA ASP A 160 2.28 -16.12 5.00
C ASP A 160 0.75 -16.20 5.01
N GLY A 161 0.22 -17.40 4.74
CA GLY A 161 -1.22 -17.66 4.72
C GLY A 161 -1.89 -17.62 6.10
N SER A 162 -1.15 -17.84 7.19
CA SER A 162 -1.69 -17.78 8.56
C SER A 162 -2.01 -16.33 8.94
N ILE A 163 -1.13 -15.39 8.57
CA ILE A 163 -1.34 -13.96 8.71
C ILE A 163 -2.52 -13.52 7.84
N ALA A 164 -2.58 -13.97 6.59
CA ALA A 164 -3.71 -13.68 5.70
C ALA A 164 -5.04 -14.08 6.36
N GLN A 165 -5.08 -15.24 7.00
CA GLN A 165 -6.26 -15.75 7.67
C GLN A 165 -6.58 -14.98 8.95
N ALA A 166 -5.59 -14.63 9.76
CA ALA A 166 -5.77 -13.79 10.96
C ALA A 166 -6.37 -12.43 10.61
N LEU A 167 -5.84 -11.77 9.57
CA LEU A 167 -6.35 -10.48 9.11
C LEU A 167 -7.79 -10.57 8.59
N ARG A 168 -8.17 -11.69 7.97
CA ARG A 168 -9.56 -11.91 7.53
C ARG A 168 -10.56 -12.00 8.69
N PHE A 169 -10.15 -12.50 9.85
CA PHE A 169 -11.02 -12.54 11.03
C PHE A 169 -11.21 -11.16 11.66
N GLU A 170 -10.26 -10.26 11.47
CA GLU A 170 -10.26 -8.91 12.05
C GLU A 170 -10.50 -7.81 11.00
N THR A 171 -10.96 -8.17 9.78
CA THR A 171 -11.12 -7.21 8.66
C THR A 171 -11.86 -5.95 9.07
N GLU A 172 -12.98 -6.06 9.78
CA GLU A 172 -13.75 -4.88 10.22
C GLU A 172 -12.99 -3.97 11.18
N ALA A 173 -12.18 -4.55 12.08
CA ALA A 173 -11.37 -3.77 13.02
C ALA A 173 -10.28 -2.99 12.26
N TYR A 174 -9.63 -3.63 11.28
CA TYR A 174 -8.65 -2.97 10.43
C TYR A 174 -9.28 -1.95 9.49
N LEU A 175 -10.47 -2.19 8.94
CA LEU A 175 -11.21 -1.19 8.16
C LEU A 175 -11.48 0.06 9.01
N ARG A 176 -11.99 -0.10 10.24
CA ARG A 176 -12.17 1.01 11.18
C ARG A 176 -10.86 1.73 11.54
N LEU A 177 -9.75 1.00 11.62
CA LEU A 177 -8.42 1.61 11.79
C LEU A 177 -8.07 2.46 10.58
N PHE A 178 -8.24 1.93 9.36
CA PHE A 178 -7.91 2.67 8.14
C PHE A 178 -8.83 3.87 7.90
N ASP A 179 -10.11 3.78 8.21
CA ASP A 179 -11.03 4.91 8.14
C ASP A 179 -10.60 6.05 9.07
N ARG A 180 -10.04 5.74 10.25
CA ARG A 180 -9.46 6.75 11.15
C ARG A 180 -8.17 7.37 10.58
N LEU A 181 -7.35 6.58 9.90
CA LEU A 181 -6.07 7.04 9.35
C LEU A 181 -6.23 7.80 8.03
N LEU A 182 -7.22 7.42 7.23
CA LEU A 182 -7.50 7.91 5.90
C LEU A 182 -9.01 8.10 5.71
N PRO A 183 -9.64 9.03 6.43
CA PRO A 183 -11.10 9.22 6.38
C PRO A 183 -11.60 9.65 4.99
N GLU A 184 -10.72 10.18 4.15
CA GLU A 184 -11.02 10.56 2.77
C GLU A 184 -11.14 9.34 1.82
N LEU A 185 -10.65 8.17 2.22
CA LEU A 185 -10.72 6.94 1.45
C LEU A 185 -11.65 5.95 2.14
N LYS A 186 -12.87 5.81 1.62
CA LYS A 186 -13.77 4.74 2.04
C LYS A 186 -13.24 3.40 1.53
N LEU A 187 -12.74 2.57 2.44
CA LEU A 187 -12.37 1.18 2.14
C LEU A 187 -13.53 0.26 2.49
N ASP A 188 -13.91 -0.60 1.55
CA ASP A 188 -15.00 -1.55 1.74
C ASP A 188 -14.48 -2.94 2.10
N ASP A 189 -13.24 -3.28 1.74
CA ASP A 189 -12.63 -4.59 2.03
C ASP A 189 -11.09 -4.57 2.05
N ILE A 190 -10.50 -5.61 2.62
CA ILE A 190 -9.05 -5.85 2.66
C ILE A 190 -8.76 -7.23 2.07
N SER A 191 -7.87 -7.27 1.08
CA SER A 191 -7.45 -8.50 0.41
C SER A 191 -5.96 -8.75 0.63
N CYS A 192 -5.63 -9.92 1.18
CA CYS A 192 -4.26 -10.32 1.46
C CYS A 192 -3.67 -11.16 0.33
N HIS A 193 -2.42 -10.90 -0.03
CA HIS A 193 -1.63 -11.64 -1.00
C HIS A 193 -0.37 -12.15 -0.31
N VAL A 194 -0.18 -13.47 -0.24
CA VAL A 194 1.07 -14.02 0.28
C VAL A 194 2.20 -13.69 -0.70
N GLY A 195 3.25 -13.05 -0.23
CA GLY A 195 4.35 -12.61 -1.07
C GLY A 195 5.58 -12.19 -0.28
N ASP A 196 6.68 -11.95 -1.00
CA ASP A 196 7.96 -11.63 -0.38
C ASP A 196 7.94 -10.22 0.24
N LEU A 197 7.92 -10.19 1.58
CA LEU A 197 8.09 -8.98 2.39
C LEU A 197 9.56 -8.58 2.58
N GLY A 198 10.50 -9.43 2.14
CA GLY A 198 11.93 -9.33 2.42
C GLY A 198 12.51 -7.94 2.12
N GLN A 199 12.10 -7.30 1.03
CA GLN A 199 12.58 -5.95 0.70
C GLN A 199 12.10 -4.88 1.68
N ALA A 200 10.81 -4.88 2.07
CA ALA A 200 10.29 -3.90 3.01
C ALA A 200 10.91 -4.10 4.40
N GLN A 201 11.11 -5.35 4.79
CA GLN A 201 11.78 -5.72 6.04
C GLN A 201 13.25 -5.30 6.03
N TYR A 202 13.97 -5.55 4.93
CA TYR A 202 15.34 -5.11 4.74
C TYR A 202 15.46 -3.59 4.80
N ASP A 203 14.55 -2.85 4.14
CA ASP A 203 14.52 -1.40 4.19
C ASP A 203 14.34 -0.88 5.63
N GLN A 204 13.45 -1.48 6.43
CA GLN A 204 13.26 -1.09 7.83
C GLN A 204 14.49 -1.38 8.70
N ARG A 205 15.19 -2.50 8.46
CA ARG A 205 16.46 -2.79 9.14
C ARG A 205 17.53 -1.75 8.81
N GLN A 206 17.64 -1.35 7.55
CA GLN A 206 18.60 -0.33 7.13
C GLN A 206 18.29 1.03 7.77
N VAL A 207 17.01 1.40 7.86
CA VAL A 207 16.58 2.61 8.57
C VAL A 207 16.90 2.52 10.06
N ALA A 208 16.67 1.38 10.71
CA ALA A 208 16.99 1.19 12.12
C ALA A 208 18.50 1.30 12.38
N LEU A 209 19.33 0.65 11.56
CA LEU A 209 20.79 0.76 11.64
C LEU A 209 21.26 2.20 11.42
N LEU A 210 20.63 2.93 10.49
CA LEU A 210 20.91 4.34 10.28
C LEU A 210 20.52 5.20 11.49
N ALA A 211 19.36 4.92 12.10
CA ALA A 211 18.88 5.66 13.26
C ALA A 211 19.76 5.42 14.49
N LYS A 212 20.25 4.19 14.71
CA LYS A 212 21.20 3.87 15.80
C LYS A 212 22.47 4.71 15.72
N ASP A 213 23.06 4.75 14.52
CA ASP A 213 24.39 5.31 14.32
C ASP A 213 24.34 6.71 13.69
N TRP A 214 23.17 7.37 13.70
CA TRP A 214 22.93 8.59 12.94
C TRP A 214 23.93 9.69 13.24
N HIS A 215 24.27 9.85 14.52
CA HIS A 215 25.26 10.80 15.02
C HIS A 215 26.71 10.47 14.63
N LEU A 216 27.00 9.19 14.31
CA LEU A 216 28.32 8.73 13.85
C LEU A 216 28.48 8.86 12.34
N VAL A 217 27.38 8.70 11.59
CA VAL A 217 27.40 8.69 10.11
C VAL A 217 27.03 10.02 9.48
N THR A 218 26.68 11.05 10.26
CA THR A 218 26.35 12.38 9.75
C THR A 218 26.99 13.52 10.56
N PRO A 219 27.25 14.68 9.94
CA PRO A 219 27.73 15.87 10.64
C PRO A 219 26.78 16.34 11.74
N GLN A 220 27.32 17.10 12.70
CA GLN A 220 26.58 17.64 13.84
C GLN A 220 25.36 18.46 13.43
N GLU A 221 25.51 19.25 12.37
CA GLU A 221 24.47 20.11 11.85
C GLU A 221 23.26 19.30 11.34
N VAL A 222 23.50 18.07 10.91
CA VAL A 222 22.47 17.16 10.37
C VAL A 222 21.77 16.38 11.48
N HIS A 223 22.51 15.62 12.30
CA HIS A 223 21.88 14.74 13.29
C HIS A 223 21.16 15.48 14.43
N GLN A 224 21.53 16.73 14.70
CA GLN A 224 20.80 17.56 15.65
C GLN A 224 19.46 18.07 15.12
N ARG A 225 19.23 18.04 13.80
CA ARG A 225 18.04 18.63 13.16
C ARG A 225 17.08 17.60 12.60
N CYS A 226 17.56 16.42 12.25
CA CYS A 226 16.72 15.38 11.68
C CYS A 226 17.09 13.96 12.15
N MET A 227 16.14 13.05 11.99
CA MET A 227 16.30 11.63 12.30
C MET A 227 15.72 10.77 11.17
N PRO A 228 16.37 9.66 10.78
CA PRO A 228 15.78 8.68 9.87
C PRO A 228 14.49 8.11 10.44
N ALA A 229 13.42 8.11 9.64
CA ALA A 229 12.12 7.64 10.08
C ALA A 229 11.74 6.32 9.38
N PHE A 230 11.70 6.32 8.05
CA PHE A 230 11.36 5.16 7.23
C PHE A 230 11.86 5.37 5.79
N LEU A 231 11.80 4.31 4.98
CA LEU A 231 12.12 4.35 3.57
C LEU A 231 10.85 4.11 2.75
N HIS A 232 10.55 5.05 1.85
CA HIS A 232 9.44 4.94 0.92
C HIS A 232 9.92 4.35 -0.41
N ARG A 233 9.57 3.10 -0.68
CA ARG A 233 9.89 2.42 -1.93
C ARG A 233 8.74 2.55 -2.94
N VAL A 234 9.03 3.20 -4.06
CA VAL A 234 8.13 3.32 -5.22
C VAL A 234 8.34 2.16 -6.18
N SER A 235 9.60 1.76 -6.39
CA SER A 235 10.00 0.60 -7.22
C SER A 235 11.33 0.02 -6.74
N ARG A 236 11.79 -1.09 -7.34
CA ARG A 236 13.08 -1.72 -6.96
C ARG A 236 14.26 -0.74 -7.04
N GLY A 237 14.29 0.16 -8.03
CA GLY A 237 15.34 1.17 -8.18
C GLY A 237 14.98 2.57 -7.67
N HIS A 238 13.86 2.73 -6.97
CA HIS A 238 13.42 4.04 -6.50
C HIS A 238 12.90 3.99 -5.06
N ALA A 239 13.79 4.33 -4.15
CA ALA A 239 13.57 4.42 -2.73
C ALA A 239 13.97 5.81 -2.21
N VAL A 240 13.08 6.38 -1.40
CA VAL A 240 13.26 7.69 -0.79
C VAL A 240 13.35 7.51 0.72
N LEU A 241 14.52 7.79 1.29
CA LEU A 241 14.70 7.85 2.74
C LEU A 241 14.00 9.11 3.26
N VAL A 242 13.06 8.93 4.17
CA VAL A 242 12.36 10.03 4.82
C VAL A 242 13.04 10.38 6.13
N LEU A 243 13.51 11.62 6.23
CA LEU A 243 14.10 12.20 7.42
C LEU A 243 13.08 13.15 8.05
N TYR A 244 12.71 12.87 9.29
CA TYR A 244 11.84 13.75 10.07
C TYR A 244 12.66 14.87 10.69
N VAL A 245 12.11 16.07 10.62
CA VAL A 245 12.75 17.31 11.09
C VAL A 245 11.86 17.93 12.15
N ALA A 246 12.42 18.22 13.32
CA ALA A 246 11.66 18.70 14.47
C ALA A 246 11.23 20.17 14.35
N THR A 247 11.95 20.99 13.57
CA THR A 247 11.69 22.44 13.45
C THR A 247 11.66 22.91 11.99
N ASP A 248 10.88 23.97 11.72
CA ASP A 248 10.81 24.57 10.38
C ASP A 248 12.12 25.26 9.98
N GLU A 249 12.81 25.87 10.95
CA GLU A 249 14.16 26.42 10.76
C GLU A 249 15.15 25.33 10.35
N GLY A 250 15.12 24.17 11.03
CA GLY A 250 15.92 23.01 10.67
C GLY A 250 15.59 22.50 9.27
N LEU A 251 14.31 22.52 8.88
CA LEU A 251 13.87 22.09 7.56
C LEU A 251 14.39 23.01 6.46
N ALA A 252 14.29 24.33 6.68
CA ALA A 252 14.80 25.34 5.75
C ALA A 252 16.32 25.26 5.62
N PHE A 253 17.03 25.06 6.74
CA PHE A 253 18.47 24.87 6.75
C PHE A 253 18.87 23.62 5.96
N LEU A 254 18.36 22.44 6.31
CA LEU A 254 18.73 21.16 5.69
C LEU A 254 18.43 21.12 4.19
N LYS A 255 17.37 21.81 3.73
CA LYS A 255 17.04 21.95 2.31
C LYS A 255 18.08 22.79 1.54
N ARG A 256 18.68 23.79 2.17
CA ARG A 256 19.67 24.70 1.56
C ARG A 256 21.10 24.16 1.70
N THR A 257 21.44 23.65 2.88
CA THR A 257 22.80 23.23 3.23
C THR A 257 22.71 22.10 4.28
N PRO A 258 23.27 20.91 4.03
CA PRO A 258 24.01 20.51 2.83
C PRO A 258 23.10 20.18 1.61
N GLY A 259 21.79 20.06 1.80
CA GLY A 259 20.86 19.60 0.77
C GLY A 259 20.74 18.06 0.70
N ALA A 260 19.62 17.59 0.16
CA ALA A 260 19.28 16.17 0.13
C ALA A 260 20.28 15.34 -0.70
N ASP A 261 20.68 15.83 -1.89
CA ASP A 261 21.59 15.11 -2.79
C ASP A 261 23.00 14.96 -2.22
N TRP A 262 23.47 15.99 -1.50
CA TRP A 262 24.74 15.90 -0.81
C TRP A 262 24.68 14.83 0.29
N LEU A 263 23.61 14.82 1.08
CA LEU A 263 23.46 13.87 2.18
C LEU A 263 23.36 12.43 1.68
N VAL A 264 22.68 12.19 0.56
CA VAL A 264 22.69 10.88 -0.12
C VAL A 264 24.12 10.43 -0.44
N ARG A 265 24.91 11.27 -1.11
CA ARG A 265 26.30 10.95 -1.46
C ARG A 265 27.19 10.77 -0.23
N HIS A 266 26.95 11.54 0.82
CA HIS A 266 27.66 11.40 2.09
C HIS A 266 27.38 10.04 2.73
N LEU A 267 26.11 9.64 2.82
CA LEU A 267 25.72 8.35 3.38
C LEU A 267 26.30 7.18 2.58
N TYR A 268 26.33 7.24 1.25
CA TYR A 268 26.98 6.20 0.43
C TYR A 268 28.47 6.04 0.70
N LYS A 269 29.17 7.14 1.03
CA LYS A 269 30.60 7.09 1.40
C LYS A 269 30.80 6.48 2.79
N LYS A 270 29.85 6.68 3.71
CA LYS A 270 29.92 6.15 5.07
C LYS A 270 29.44 4.69 5.16
N ARG A 271 28.49 4.29 4.30
CA ARG A 271 27.92 2.95 4.19
C ARG A 271 27.63 2.63 2.73
N SER A 272 28.49 1.82 2.12
CA SER A 272 28.36 1.44 0.71
C SER A 272 27.09 0.63 0.44
N GLU A 273 26.61 -0.16 1.41
CA GLU A 273 25.39 -0.96 1.24
C GLU A 273 24.15 -0.10 0.94
N LEU A 274 24.15 1.18 1.33
CA LEU A 274 23.02 2.08 1.11
C LEU A 274 22.78 2.43 -0.36
N GLN A 275 23.76 2.21 -1.24
CA GLN A 275 23.63 2.50 -2.68
C GLN A 275 22.52 1.68 -3.34
N GLU A 276 22.33 0.44 -2.90
CA GLU A 276 21.26 -0.44 -3.37
C GLU A 276 19.93 -0.16 -2.65
N VAL A 277 20.00 0.46 -1.46
CA VAL A 277 18.87 0.66 -0.55
C VAL A 277 18.10 1.93 -0.85
N LEU A 278 18.77 3.09 -0.88
CA LEU A 278 18.15 4.41 -1.00
C LEU A 278 18.67 5.13 -2.23
N GLN A 279 17.85 5.93 -2.90
CA GLN A 279 18.26 6.76 -4.05
C GLN A 279 18.04 8.26 -3.81
N LYS A 280 17.10 8.63 -2.93
CA LYS A 280 16.78 10.02 -2.60
C LYS A 280 16.54 10.20 -1.12
N ILE A 281 16.63 11.45 -0.66
CA ILE A 281 16.23 11.87 0.69
C ILE A 281 15.10 12.89 0.58
N ALA A 282 14.10 12.74 1.45
CA ALA A 282 13.05 13.72 1.65
C ALA A 282 13.06 14.19 3.10
N PHE A 283 13.18 15.50 3.31
CA PHE A 283 13.00 16.13 4.62
C PHE A 283 11.51 16.44 4.84
N VAL A 284 10.95 15.93 5.92
CA VAL A 284 9.53 16.10 6.26
C VAL A 284 9.42 16.71 7.65
N PRO A 285 8.71 17.85 7.81
CA PRO A 285 8.49 18.43 9.13
C PRO A 285 7.64 17.48 9.98
N LYS A 286 8.07 17.25 11.22
CA LYS A 286 7.36 16.46 12.21
C LYS A 286 7.61 17.04 13.60
N GLN A 287 6.98 18.18 13.86
CA GLN A 287 7.18 18.98 15.07
C GLN A 287 6.61 18.33 16.33
N GLU A 288 5.65 17.41 16.17
CA GLU A 288 4.96 16.71 17.27
C GLU A 288 5.82 15.64 17.96
N LEU A 289 6.97 15.26 17.38
CA LEU A 289 7.81 14.16 17.87
C LEU A 289 9.25 14.63 18.06
N GLY A 290 9.81 14.38 19.24
CA GLY A 290 11.24 14.58 19.48
C GLY A 290 12.09 13.63 18.66
N LEU A 291 13.29 14.06 18.24
CA LEU A 291 14.21 13.24 17.42
C LEU A 291 14.57 11.91 18.09
N GLU A 292 14.71 11.88 19.42
CA GLU A 292 14.94 10.63 20.16
C GLU A 292 13.73 9.68 20.12
N GLN A 293 12.51 10.20 20.14
CA GLN A 293 11.32 9.34 19.99
C GLN A 293 11.25 8.75 18.59
N ILE A 294 11.63 9.53 17.57
CA ILE A 294 11.73 9.04 16.19
C ILE A 294 12.79 7.94 16.11
N ARG A 295 13.97 8.17 16.71
CA ARG A 295 15.06 7.18 16.76
C ARG A 295 14.59 5.87 17.37
N LEU A 296 13.98 5.92 18.56
CA LEU A 296 13.49 4.73 19.26
C LEU A 296 12.45 3.97 18.43
N ARG A 297 11.52 4.68 17.78
CA ARG A 297 10.53 4.04 16.89
C ARG A 297 11.18 3.31 15.72
N SER A 298 12.09 3.98 15.02
CA SER A 298 12.80 3.39 13.88
C SER A 298 13.65 2.19 14.30
N VAL A 299 14.30 2.26 15.47
CA VAL A 299 15.08 1.15 16.03
C VAL A 299 14.20 -0.05 16.34
N VAL A 300 13.12 0.16 17.09
CA VAL A 300 12.17 -0.90 17.43
C VAL A 300 11.67 -1.58 16.16
N LEU A 301 11.24 -0.82 15.15
CA LEU A 301 10.72 -1.38 13.90
C LEU A 301 11.73 -2.28 13.15
N GLY A 302 13.02 -1.96 13.18
CA GLY A 302 14.04 -2.82 12.56
C GLY A 302 14.57 -3.95 13.44
N ASP A 303 14.55 -3.79 14.76
CA ASP A 303 15.08 -4.79 15.72
C ASP A 303 14.12 -5.95 15.97
N LEU A 304 12.82 -5.76 15.73
CA LEU A 304 11.77 -6.76 15.89
C LEU A 304 11.87 -7.99 14.97
N GLN A 305 13.02 -8.18 14.31
CA GLN A 305 13.35 -9.33 13.47
C GLN A 305 14.68 -10.00 13.81
N SER A 306 15.38 -9.55 14.86
CA SER A 306 16.59 -10.25 15.33
C SER A 306 16.27 -11.57 16.05
N GLU A 307 15.01 -11.83 16.40
CA GLU A 307 14.55 -13.18 16.72
C GLU A 307 14.42 -13.97 15.42
N LYS A 308 15.56 -14.46 14.93
CA LYS A 308 15.54 -15.73 14.19
C LYS A 308 14.82 -16.75 15.08
N PRO A 309 13.84 -17.53 14.60
CA PRO A 309 13.55 -18.81 15.21
C PRO A 309 14.70 -19.77 14.88
N SER A 310 15.89 -19.48 15.38
CA SER A 310 17.05 -20.36 15.32
C SER A 310 17.36 -20.87 16.72
N SER A 311 16.38 -21.57 17.26
CA SER A 311 16.64 -22.85 17.89
C SER A 311 15.42 -23.71 17.61
N ALA A 312 15.52 -24.50 16.53
CA ALA A 312 15.05 -25.86 16.64
C ALA A 312 15.67 -26.38 17.93
N THR A 313 14.89 -26.35 19.02
CA THR A 313 15.18 -27.14 20.20
C THR A 313 15.38 -28.53 19.65
N LYS A 314 16.62 -29.00 19.67
CA LYS A 314 16.93 -30.42 19.66
C LYS A 314 16.21 -31.00 20.88
N MET A 315 14.90 -31.19 20.77
CA MET A 315 14.22 -32.16 21.59
C MET A 315 14.73 -33.48 21.05
N LYS A 316 15.70 -33.99 21.82
CA LYS A 316 16.13 -35.38 21.79
C LYS A 316 14.93 -36.25 21.45
N SER A 317 15.12 -37.09 20.44
CA SER A 317 14.38 -38.31 20.27
C SER A 317 14.40 -39.10 21.58
N ALA A 318 13.43 -38.82 22.45
CA ALA A 318 13.04 -39.71 23.52
C ALA A 318 11.79 -40.39 22.99
N GLN A 319 11.92 -41.70 22.76
CA GLN A 319 10.84 -42.61 22.44
C GLN A 319 9.65 -42.31 23.36
N LEU A 320 8.55 -41.84 22.77
CA LEU A 320 7.24 -42.05 23.33
C LEU A 320 6.47 -42.87 22.31
N THR A 321 6.27 -44.10 22.75
CA THR A 321 5.57 -45.18 22.10
C THR A 321 4.21 -44.76 21.58
N SER A 322 3.85 -45.37 20.46
CA SER A 322 2.50 -45.42 19.89
C SER A 322 1.43 -45.61 20.97
N ARG A 323 0.57 -44.61 21.16
CA ARG A 323 -0.82 -44.85 21.55
C ARG A 323 -1.74 -44.06 20.64
N SER A 324 -2.33 -44.80 19.71
CA SER A 324 -3.52 -44.39 18.99
C SER A 324 -4.61 -43.99 19.98
N SER A 325 -5.11 -42.77 19.89
CA SER A 325 -6.50 -42.49 20.22
C SER A 325 -6.96 -41.28 19.41
N LYS A 326 -7.86 -41.56 18.47
CA LYS A 326 -8.59 -40.55 17.71
C LYS A 326 -9.50 -39.80 18.67
N THR A 327 -9.20 -38.54 18.95
CA THR A 327 -10.22 -37.53 19.28
C THR A 327 -9.77 -36.21 18.65
N SER A 328 -10.52 -35.76 17.65
CA SER A 328 -10.33 -34.45 17.03
C SER A 328 -10.78 -33.39 18.02
N LEU A 329 -9.84 -32.80 18.76
CA LEU A 329 -10.13 -31.63 19.58
C LEU A 329 -10.59 -30.50 18.68
N SER A 330 -11.68 -29.82 19.07
CA SER A 330 -12.22 -28.70 18.29
C SER A 330 -11.25 -27.51 18.36
N ALA A 331 -11.26 -26.64 17.35
CA ALA A 331 -10.40 -25.46 17.29
C ALA A 331 -10.48 -24.59 18.57
N LYS A 332 -11.64 -24.59 19.25
CA LYS A 332 -11.86 -23.86 20.50
C LYS A 332 -11.05 -24.41 21.68
N GLU A 333 -10.84 -25.72 21.73
CA GLU A 333 -10.03 -26.40 22.75
C GLU A 333 -8.53 -26.21 22.47
N GLN A 334 -8.14 -26.15 21.19
CA GLN A 334 -6.77 -25.81 20.80
C GLN A 334 -6.42 -24.36 21.20
N PHE A 335 -7.34 -23.41 21.04
CA PHE A 335 -7.15 -22.03 21.49
C PHE A 335 -7.09 -21.89 23.02
N ALA A 336 -7.84 -22.72 23.76
CA ALA A 336 -7.76 -22.73 25.22
C ALA A 336 -6.39 -23.25 25.71
N LEU A 337 -5.86 -24.31 25.09
CA LEU A 337 -4.53 -24.86 25.38
C LEU A 337 -3.40 -23.87 25.08
N ILE A 338 -3.47 -23.15 23.96
CA ILE A 338 -2.48 -22.12 23.62
C ILE A 338 -2.53 -20.97 24.64
N ARG A 339 -3.72 -20.60 25.11
CA ARG A 339 -3.91 -19.51 26.08
C ARG A 339 -3.47 -19.88 27.49
N GLU A 340 -3.59 -21.14 27.90
CA GLU A 340 -3.05 -21.65 29.18
C GLU A 340 -1.52 -21.67 29.18
N ASN A 341 -0.90 -22.18 28.11
CA ASN A 341 0.57 -22.22 27.99
C ASN A 341 1.21 -20.82 27.93
N LEU A 342 0.50 -19.83 27.39
CA LEU A 342 0.92 -18.42 27.40
C LEU A 342 0.80 -17.77 28.79
N LYS A 343 -0.03 -18.32 29.70
CA LYS A 343 -0.14 -17.85 31.08
C LYS A 343 0.93 -18.48 31.98
N GLU A 344 1.22 -19.77 31.82
CA GLU A 344 2.28 -20.44 32.59
C GLU A 344 3.66 -19.82 32.30
N SER A 345 3.95 -19.50 31.03
CA SER A 345 5.19 -18.79 30.65
C SER A 345 5.32 -17.36 31.19
N SER A 346 4.22 -16.76 31.66
CA SER A 346 4.22 -15.43 32.30
C SER A 346 4.39 -15.48 33.83
N HIS A 347 4.32 -16.66 34.44
CA HIS A 347 4.54 -16.84 35.88
C HIS A 347 5.98 -17.22 36.26
N ASP A 348 6.79 -17.73 35.33
CA ASP A 348 8.18 -18.15 35.59
C ASP A 348 9.24 -17.03 35.48
N SER A 349 8.84 -15.77 35.24
CA SER A 349 9.77 -14.63 35.12
C SER A 349 9.73 -13.63 36.27
N ASN A 350 9.04 -13.95 37.38
CA ASN A 350 9.11 -13.19 38.62
C ASN A 350 9.46 -14.11 39.80
N GLY A 351 10.74 -14.38 39.97
CA GLY A 351 11.28 -14.93 41.22
C GLY A 351 12.58 -15.67 41.02
N SER A 352 13.71 -14.97 41.17
CA SER A 352 14.93 -15.44 41.85
C SER A 352 15.92 -14.28 41.98
N ALA A 353 16.12 -13.87 43.24
CA ALA A 353 17.26 -13.17 43.87
C ALA A 353 18.10 -12.16 43.05
#